data_AF-A0A6L7QY91-F1
#
_entry.id   AF-A0A6L7QY91-F1
#
_cell.length_a   1.000
_cell.length_b   1.000
_cell.length_c   1.000
_cell.angle_alpha   90.00
_cell.angle_beta   90.00
_cell.angle_gamma   90.00
#
_symmetry.space_group_name_H-M   'P 1'
#
loop_
_entity.id
_entity.type
_entity.pdbx_description
1 polymer ?
#
loop_
_entity_poly.entity_id
_entity_poly.type
_entity_poly.pdbx_seq_one_letter_code
_entity_poly.pdbx_strand_id
1 'polypeptide(L)'
;MNIDKGNQSRGGTQMVVIGDLAHPDLVDREYRIKTLDNSSSPVTVEADSAGSAWLIVGTDSGFEGLTRLYYDRITYTLTPVEPD
;
A
#
# COMPACT_ATOMS: atom_id res chain seq x y z
N MET A 1 1.34 14.43 -10.03
CA MET A 1 0.66 13.12 -9.99
C MET A 1 -0.70 13.35 -9.37
N ASN A 2 -1.78 12.99 -10.06
CA ASN A 2 -3.16 13.21 -9.61
C ASN A 2 -3.82 11.84 -9.37
N ILE A 3 -3.49 11.22 -8.24
CA ILE A 3 -3.95 9.87 -7.88
C ILE A 3 -4.82 9.99 -6.65
N ASP A 4 -6.00 9.36 -6.69
CA ASP A 4 -6.87 9.20 -5.54
C ASP A 4 -6.31 8.14 -4.59
N LYS A 5 -5.47 8.60 -3.66
CA LYS A 5 -4.93 7.78 -2.57
C LYS A 5 -5.93 7.61 -1.41
N GLY A 6 -6.99 8.41 -1.37
CA GLY A 6 -7.77 8.62 -0.15
C GLY A 6 -6.98 9.36 0.93
N ASN A 7 -7.33 9.15 2.19
CA ASN A 7 -6.82 9.88 3.33
C ASN A 7 -6.63 8.97 4.55
N GLN A 8 -5.37 8.78 4.97
CA GLN A 8 -4.96 7.98 6.12
C GLN A 8 -5.59 6.58 6.12
N SER A 9 -6.53 6.32 7.04
CA SER A 9 -7.19 5.02 7.20
C SER A 9 -8.29 4.74 6.17
N ARG A 10 -8.56 5.69 5.27
CA ARG A 10 -9.55 5.55 4.19
C ARG A 10 -8.83 5.50 2.85
N GLY A 11 -8.80 4.34 2.22
CA GLY A 11 -8.27 4.18 0.88
C GLY A 11 -9.09 4.95 -0.16
N GLY A 12 -8.42 5.33 -1.24
CA GLY A 12 -9.04 5.88 -2.44
C GLY A 12 -9.33 4.79 -3.47
N THR A 13 -9.89 5.20 -4.59
CA THR A 13 -10.18 4.31 -5.74
C THR A 13 -8.92 3.79 -6.42
N GLN A 14 -7.78 4.50 -6.30
CA GLN A 14 -6.53 4.17 -6.97
C GLN A 14 -5.44 3.69 -6.01
N MET A 15 -5.62 3.83 -4.70
CA MET A 15 -4.75 3.22 -3.69
C MET A 15 -5.57 2.76 -2.49
N VAL A 16 -5.44 1.47 -2.17
CA VAL A 16 -6.14 0.85 -1.04
C VAL A 16 -5.28 0.84 0.22
N VAL A 17 -5.93 0.83 1.38
CA VAL A 17 -5.26 0.60 2.66
C VAL A 17 -5.12 -0.90 2.86
N ILE A 18 -3.89 -1.39 2.95
CA ILE A 18 -3.56 -2.82 3.15
C ILE A 18 -3.35 -3.18 4.63
N GLY A 19 -3.42 -2.20 5.53
CA GLY A 19 -3.27 -2.38 6.96
C GLY A 19 -2.63 -1.18 7.67
N ASP A 20 -2.23 -1.40 8.92
CA ASP A 20 -1.50 -0.43 9.75
C ASP A 20 -0.10 -0.95 10.13
N LEU A 21 0.63 -0.15 10.91
CA LEU A 21 1.97 -0.49 11.40
C LEU A 21 1.97 -1.32 12.69
N ALA A 22 0.82 -1.50 13.35
CA ALA A 22 0.77 -2.18 14.64
C ALA A 22 1.05 -3.68 14.46
N HIS A 23 1.93 -4.24 15.29
CA HIS A 23 2.21 -5.67 15.29
C HIS A 23 1.78 -6.24 16.66
N PRO A 24 0.90 -7.25 16.70
CA PRO A 24 0.26 -7.69 17.93
C PRO A 24 1.24 -8.24 18.98
N ASP A 25 2.35 -8.83 18.51
CA ASP A 25 3.34 -9.47 19.38
C ASP A 25 4.48 -8.53 19.85
N LEU A 26 4.35 -7.22 19.63
CA LEU A 26 5.36 -6.27 20.13
C LEU A 26 5.21 -6.07 21.65
N VAL A 27 6.29 -6.31 22.38
CA VAL A 27 6.32 -6.15 23.84
C VAL A 27 7.05 -4.87 24.27
N ASP A 28 8.02 -4.40 23.48
CA ASP A 28 8.81 -3.19 23.74
C ASP A 28 9.27 -2.55 22.41
N ARG A 29 10.34 -1.76 22.43
CA ARG A 29 10.97 -1.08 21.30
C ARG A 29 11.81 -2.06 20.47
N GLU A 30 11.13 -2.91 19.71
CA GLU A 30 11.77 -3.83 18.79
C GLU A 30 11.21 -3.72 17.37
N TYR A 31 11.99 -4.21 16.41
CA TYR A 31 11.54 -4.37 15.03
C TYR A 31 11.04 -5.80 14.83
N ARG A 32 9.89 -5.93 14.17
CA ARG A 32 9.29 -7.19 13.76
C ARG A 32 8.85 -7.08 12.31
N ILE A 33 8.99 -8.17 11.56
CA ILE A 33 8.48 -8.26 10.19
C ILE A 33 6.96 -8.38 10.27
N LYS A 34 6.26 -7.46 9.62
CA LYS A 34 4.82 -7.57 9.35
C LYS A 34 4.64 -7.74 7.85
N THR A 35 3.96 -8.80 7.44
CA THR A 35 3.57 -9.02 6.04
C THR A 35 2.15 -8.51 5.85
N LEU A 36 1.96 -7.66 4.83
CA LEU A 36 0.66 -7.14 4.42
C LEU A 36 0.47 -7.43 2.94
N ASP A 37 -0.76 -7.69 2.52
CA ASP A 37 -1.13 -7.91 1.13
C ASP A 37 -2.55 -7.39 0.86
N ASN A 38 -2.90 -7.27 -0.42
CA ASN A 38 -4.23 -6.90 -0.88
C ASN A 38 -4.87 -8.01 -1.73
N SER A 39 -4.49 -9.28 -1.53
CA SER A 39 -4.99 -10.39 -2.35
C SER A 39 -6.53 -10.55 -2.28
N SER A 40 -7.14 -10.16 -1.16
CA SER A 40 -8.59 -10.15 -0.96
C SER A 40 -9.30 -8.93 -1.55
N SER A 41 -8.55 -7.89 -1.92
CA SER A 41 -9.08 -6.63 -2.47
C SER A 41 -8.07 -6.03 -3.47
N PRO A 42 -7.92 -6.66 -4.65
CA PRO A 42 -7.01 -6.16 -5.67
C PRO A 42 -7.47 -4.80 -6.21
N VAL A 43 -6.50 -4.00 -6.66
CA VAL A 43 -6.77 -2.70 -7.31
C VAL A 43 -6.69 -2.89 -8.82
N THR A 44 -7.76 -2.54 -9.52
CA THR A 44 -7.75 -2.44 -10.98
C THR A 44 -7.19 -1.08 -11.37
N VAL A 45 -6.21 -1.07 -12.27
CA VAL A 45 -5.61 0.16 -12.80
C VAL A 45 -5.65 0.13 -14.32
N GLU A 46 -5.85 1.29 -14.92
CA GLU A 46 -5.69 1.49 -16.35
C GLU A 46 -4.29 2.06 -16.62
N ALA A 47 -3.61 1.49 -17.61
CA ALA A 47 -2.33 2.02 -18.05
C ALA A 47 -2.53 3.37 -18.75
N ASP A 48 -1.51 4.23 -18.71
CA ASP A 48 -1.54 5.48 -19.45
C ASP A 48 -1.50 5.27 -20.97
N SER A 49 -1.54 6.36 -21.74
CA SER A 49 -1.51 6.32 -23.20
C SER A 49 -0.21 5.75 -23.79
N ALA A 50 0.84 5.57 -22.99
CA ALA A 50 2.09 4.92 -23.36
C ALA A 50 2.15 3.45 -22.88
N GLY A 51 1.08 2.93 -22.27
CA GLY A 51 1.04 1.58 -21.70
C GLY A 51 1.77 1.45 -20.36
N SER A 52 2.00 2.55 -19.65
CA SER A 52 2.68 2.56 -18.35
C SER A 52 1.70 2.49 -17.19
N ALA A 53 2.08 1.76 -16.14
CA ALA A 53 1.40 1.77 -14.85
C ALA A 53 2.41 2.03 -13.74
N TRP A 54 1.95 2.65 -12.64
CA TRP A 54 2.80 2.97 -11.48
C TRP A 54 2.38 2.15 -10.27
N LEU A 55 3.36 1.49 -9.64
CA LEU A 55 3.19 0.90 -8.33
C LEU A 55 3.58 1.92 -7.27
N ILE A 56 2.65 2.21 -6.34
CA ILE A 56 2.89 3.10 -5.21
C ILE A 56 2.65 2.33 -3.92
N VAL A 57 3.69 2.26 -3.10
CA VAL A 57 3.63 1.67 -1.76
C VAL A 57 4.14 2.72 -0.78
N GLY A 58 3.36 3.00 0.25
CA GLY A 58 3.73 4.01 1.23
C GLY A 58 2.85 3.98 2.46
N THR A 59 3.29 4.71 3.46
CA THR A 59 2.55 4.92 4.70
C THR A 59 2.04 6.35 4.71
N ASP A 60 0.77 6.53 5.06
CA ASP A 60 0.16 7.83 5.29
C ASP A 60 -0.17 7.98 6.77
N SER A 61 0.37 9.02 7.40
CA SER A 61 0.31 9.22 8.85
C SER A 61 0.15 10.70 9.17
N GLY A 62 -0.79 11.01 10.06
CA GLY A 62 -0.93 12.34 10.66
C GLY A 62 -0.06 12.55 11.91
N PHE A 63 0.73 11.56 12.33
CA PHE A 63 1.64 11.71 13.47
C PHE A 63 2.87 12.53 13.09
N GLU A 64 3.14 13.59 13.86
CA GLU A 64 4.25 14.52 13.61
C GLU A 64 5.58 14.05 14.22
N GLY A 65 5.54 13.04 15.11
CA GLY A 65 6.73 12.46 15.72
C GLY A 65 7.55 11.61 14.75
N LEU A 66 8.83 11.40 15.09
CA LEU A 66 9.73 10.56 14.29
C LEU A 66 9.17 9.14 14.14
N THR A 67 8.86 8.78 12.90
CA THR A 67 8.45 7.42 12.52
C THR A 67 9.58 6.78 11.71
N ARG A 68 10.10 5.63 12.16
CA ARG A 68 11.14 4.87 11.46
C ARG A 68 10.58 3.53 11.01
N LEU A 69 10.49 3.34 9.69
CA LEU A 69 10.02 2.11 9.05
C LEU A 69 11.14 1.55 8.19
N TYR A 70 11.21 0.21 8.12
CA TYR A 70 12.09 -0.50 7.21
C TYR A 70 11.24 -1.40 6.33
N TYR A 71 11.38 -1.25 5.02
CA TYR A 71 10.75 -2.15 4.05
C TYR A 71 11.77 -3.21 3.67
N ASP A 72 11.48 -4.46 4.01
CA ASP A 72 12.33 -5.59 3.66
C ASP A 72 12.11 -6.01 2.20
N ARG A 73 10.86 -6.34 1.86
CA ARG A 73 10.49 -6.77 0.50
C ARG A 73 9.13 -6.24 0.09
N ILE A 74 9.06 -5.75 -1.14
CA ILE A 74 7.82 -5.40 -1.83
C ILE A 74 7.68 -6.34 -3.04
N THR A 75 6.60 -7.12 -3.05
CA THR A 75 6.26 -8.02 -4.16
C THR A 75 4.95 -7.55 -4.78
N TYR A 76 4.84 -7.62 -6.10
CA TYR A 76 3.63 -7.28 -6.82
C TYR A 76 3.33 -8.32 -7.90
N THR A 77 2.05 -8.48 -8.21
CA THR A 77 1.56 -9.29 -9.33
C THR A 77 0.65 -8.40 -10.17
N LEU A 78 0.95 -8.29 -11.46
CA LEU A 78 0.07 -7.63 -12.43
C LEU A 78 -0.60 -8.72 -13.27
N THR A 79 -1.93 -8.73 -13.23
CA THR A 79 -2.75 -9.66 -14.01
C THR A 79 -3.54 -8.85 -15.02
N PRO A 80 -3.41 -9.12 -16.33
CA PRO A 80 -4.30 -8.53 -17.33
C PRO A 80 -5.76 -8.82 -16.99
N VAL A 81 -6.61 -7.79 -17.08
CA VAL A 81 -8.06 -7.95 -16.98
C VAL A 81 -8.58 -7.89 -18.41
N GLU A 82 -9.18 -8.97 -18.89
CA GLU A 82 -9.82 -8.98 -20.20
C GLU A 82 -11.01 -8.01 -20.18
N PRO A 83 -11.21 -7.16 -21.21
CA PRO A 83 -12.43 -6.41 -21.34
C PRO A 83 -13.61 -7.36 -21.60
N ASP A 84 -14.76 -7.06 -21.00
CA ASP A 84 -16.04 -7.70 -21.33
C ASP A 84 -16.43 -7.49 -22.80
#